data_AF-A0A2M7I116-F1
#
_entry.id   AF-A0A2M7I116-F1
#
_cell.length_a   1.000
_cell.length_b   1.000
_cell.length_c   1.000
_cell.angle_alpha   90.00
_cell.angle_beta   90.00
_cell.angle_gamma   90.00
#
_symmetry.space_group_name_H-M   'P 1'
#
loop_
_entity.id
_entity.type
_entity.pdbx_description
1 polymer ?
#
loop_
_entity_poly.entity_id
_entity_poly.type
_entity_poly.pdbx_seq_one_letter_code
_entity_poly.pdbx_strand_id
1 'polypeptide(L)'
;MENKSTLIKYIVAYIILGLVIFISGCKDSVNAPDINSSTTTTDPAVFETLANQDETLSSFEPNYNENDAMSFLGKTLTEIYPIRVGQKMRLVSKNYEVNEVGDTAYVKMIKTFEGVLYIKASYTPPDSFTSNAGDTLIEKSFSTTMTRNLIFAKKQIGDIPLNNWHLVAASLPAGGTLTDNINITKLTVTYSNGDQLVITNPTEFYLTREFPIWRQIPVVARNEEVVVEVAVTSAYADSDFVTVTYGANKFGQHRDKRKFELISSVQNGSFYDKIYQKKFKTHQFPGYYHAIINAFPRQVIFDDAAPVESKTWGIPYIVRAN
;
A
#
# COMPACT_ATOMS: atom_id res chain seq x y z
N MET A 1 -60.09 22.64 24.09
CA MET A 1 -59.27 22.23 22.94
C MET A 1 -57.98 23.06 22.91
N GLU A 2 -57.11 22.92 23.91
CA GLU A 2 -56.04 23.94 24.13
C GLU A 2 -54.65 23.36 24.42
N ASN A 3 -54.42 22.06 24.15
CA ASN A 3 -53.15 21.40 24.54
C ASN A 3 -52.43 20.65 23.41
N LYS A 4 -52.89 20.77 22.16
CA LYS A 4 -52.22 20.14 21.00
C LYS A 4 -51.03 20.95 20.47
N SER A 5 -51.06 22.28 20.60
CA SER A 5 -50.01 23.16 20.05
C SER A 5 -48.71 23.07 20.86
N THR A 6 -48.80 22.93 22.17
CA THR A 6 -47.66 22.78 23.09
C THR A 6 -46.99 21.43 22.92
N LEU A 7 -47.75 20.34 22.78
CA LEU A 7 -47.20 18.99 22.58
C LEU A 7 -46.39 18.87 21.28
N ILE A 8 -46.86 19.49 20.18
CA ILE A 8 -46.17 19.48 18.89
C ILE A 8 -44.85 20.25 18.96
N LYS A 9 -44.78 21.35 19.72
CA LYS A 9 -43.53 22.11 19.91
C LYS A 9 -42.46 21.31 20.64
N TYR A 10 -42.85 20.52 21.66
CA TYR A 10 -41.91 19.65 22.36
C TYR A 10 -41.45 18.48 21.50
N ILE A 11 -42.33 17.87 20.69
CA ILE A 11 -41.96 16.79 19.78
C ILE A 11 -40.99 17.29 18.70
N VAL A 12 -41.23 18.47 18.12
CA VAL A 12 -40.31 19.07 17.13
C VAL A 12 -38.98 19.46 17.77
N ALA A 13 -38.97 19.98 18.99
CA ALA A 13 -37.74 20.28 19.72
C ALA A 13 -36.91 19.02 20.04
N TYR A 14 -37.55 17.90 20.41
CA TYR A 14 -36.87 16.62 20.64
C TYR A 14 -36.34 15.99 19.35
N ILE A 15 -37.06 16.13 18.23
CA ILE A 15 -36.59 15.63 16.93
C ILE A 15 -35.38 16.44 16.45
N ILE A 16 -35.38 17.78 16.62
CA ILE A 16 -34.23 18.64 16.27
C ILE A 16 -33.04 18.37 17.20
N LEU A 17 -33.27 18.19 18.51
CA LEU A 17 -32.20 17.85 19.47
C LEU A 17 -31.61 16.46 19.21
N GLY A 18 -32.44 15.49 18.79
CA GLY A 18 -31.98 14.16 18.35
C GLY A 18 -31.20 14.20 17.03
N LEU A 19 -31.55 15.10 16.11
CA LEU A 19 -30.85 15.26 14.83
C LEU A 19 -29.48 15.94 14.99
N VAL A 20 -29.32 16.85 15.96
CA VAL A 20 -28.03 17.51 16.23
C VAL A 20 -27.01 16.54 16.87
N ILE A 21 -27.46 15.50 17.59
CA ILE A 21 -26.57 14.48 18.16
C ILE A 21 -26.01 13.52 17.07
N PHE A 22 -26.64 13.44 15.89
CA PHE A 22 -26.16 12.61 14.78
C PHE A 22 -25.13 13.29 13.86
N ILE A 23 -24.88 14.60 13.99
CA ILE A 23 -23.93 15.33 13.11
C ILE A 23 -22.61 15.67 13.81
N SER A 24 -22.40 15.20 15.05
CA SER A 24 -21.15 15.37 15.80
C SER A 24 -20.50 14.05 16.23
N GLY A 25 -20.92 12.93 15.62
CA GLY A 25 -20.20 11.66 15.71
C GLY A 25 -18.92 11.73 14.89
N CYS A 26 -17.82 11.99 15.57
CA CYS A 26 -16.46 11.86 15.07
C CYS A 26 -16.29 10.63 14.18
N LYS A 27 -15.45 10.80 13.16
CA LYS A 27 -14.81 9.71 12.42
C LYS A 27 -13.95 8.91 13.39
N ASP A 28 -14.57 8.11 14.26
CA ASP A 28 -13.84 7.14 15.04
C ASP A 28 -13.34 6.10 14.04
N SER A 29 -12.02 6.13 13.84
CA SER A 29 -11.33 5.04 13.20
C SER A 29 -11.73 3.77 13.93
N VAL A 30 -12.14 2.76 13.15
CA VAL A 30 -12.32 1.40 13.67
C VAL A 30 -10.93 0.94 14.11
N ASN A 31 -10.57 1.24 15.36
CA ASN A 31 -9.33 0.77 15.95
C ASN A 31 -9.57 -0.71 16.28
N ALA A 32 -8.86 -1.59 15.57
CA ALA A 32 -8.86 -3.01 15.90
C ALA A 32 -8.35 -3.18 17.35
N PRO A 33 -8.95 -4.07 18.15
CA PRO A 33 -8.45 -4.37 19.48
C PRO A 33 -7.03 -4.95 19.40
N ASP A 34 -6.17 -4.61 20.37
CA ASP A 34 -4.81 -5.14 20.47
C ASP A 34 -4.82 -6.67 20.51
N ILE A 35 -4.08 -7.29 19.58
CA ILE A 35 -3.97 -8.75 19.43
C ILE A 35 -2.96 -9.28 20.45
N ASN A 36 -3.33 -9.33 21.74
CA ASN A 36 -2.44 -9.82 22.81
C ASN A 36 -2.81 -11.20 23.37
N SER A 37 -3.80 -11.87 22.79
CA SER A 37 -4.14 -13.27 23.15
C SER A 37 -4.95 -13.93 22.03
N SER A 38 -4.39 -14.97 21.41
CA SER A 38 -5.05 -15.76 20.37
C SER A 38 -6.14 -16.66 20.97
N THR A 39 -7.37 -16.16 21.07
CA THR A 39 -8.56 -16.97 21.39
C THR A 39 -9.32 -17.27 20.10
N THR A 40 -8.83 -18.21 19.31
CA THR A 40 -9.42 -18.54 18.00
C THR A 40 -10.17 -19.87 18.08
N THR A 41 -11.43 -19.90 17.64
CA THR A 41 -12.23 -21.13 17.52
C THR A 41 -12.17 -21.73 16.12
N THR A 42 -11.94 -20.92 15.09
CA THR A 42 -11.76 -21.36 13.70
C THR A 42 -10.28 -21.61 13.40
N ASP A 43 -9.97 -22.60 12.57
CA ASP A 43 -8.62 -22.81 12.05
C ASP A 43 -8.12 -21.56 11.27
N PRO A 44 -6.97 -20.96 11.62
CA PRO A 44 -6.35 -19.87 10.88
C PRO A 44 -6.21 -20.10 9.37
N ALA A 45 -6.09 -21.36 8.92
CA ALA A 45 -6.02 -21.72 7.50
C ALA A 45 -7.26 -21.31 6.69
N VAL A 46 -8.42 -21.14 7.35
CA VAL A 46 -9.65 -20.63 6.72
C VAL A 46 -9.46 -19.19 6.27
N PHE A 47 -8.94 -18.33 7.16
CA PHE A 47 -8.72 -16.92 6.87
C PHE A 47 -7.62 -16.72 5.83
N GLU A 48 -6.58 -17.56 5.87
CA GLU A 48 -5.56 -17.58 4.80
C GLU A 48 -6.18 -17.91 3.44
N THR A 49 -7.01 -18.95 3.36
CA THR A 49 -7.65 -19.37 2.11
C THR A 49 -8.54 -18.27 1.55
N LEU A 50 -9.39 -17.66 2.39
CA LEU A 50 -10.24 -16.54 1.99
C LEU A 50 -9.40 -15.34 1.53
N ALA A 51 -8.31 -15.03 2.23
CA ALA A 51 -7.44 -13.93 1.85
C ALA A 51 -6.74 -14.16 0.50
N ASN A 52 -6.36 -15.41 0.19
CA ASN A 52 -5.69 -15.77 -1.06
C ASN A 52 -6.65 -15.78 -2.27
N GLN A 53 -7.92 -16.15 -2.06
CA GLN A 53 -8.95 -16.12 -3.10
C GLN A 53 -9.37 -14.70 -3.49
N ASP A 54 -9.05 -13.73 -2.65
CA ASP A 54 -9.46 -12.35 -2.84
C ASP A 54 -8.62 -11.60 -3.90
N GLU A 55 -9.28 -11.04 -4.93
CA GLU A 55 -8.61 -10.34 -6.03
C GLU A 55 -7.94 -9.02 -5.61
N THR A 56 -8.48 -8.34 -4.59
CA THR A 56 -7.91 -7.09 -4.05
C THR A 56 -6.78 -7.35 -3.06
N LEU A 57 -6.55 -8.60 -2.66
CA LEU A 57 -5.39 -8.96 -1.85
C LEU A 57 -4.31 -9.60 -2.74
N SER A 58 -4.72 -10.45 -3.67
CA SER A 58 -3.83 -11.19 -4.57
C SER A 58 -3.20 -10.34 -5.68
N SER A 59 -3.78 -9.18 -6.03
CA SER A 59 -3.18 -8.25 -7.02
C SER A 59 -1.97 -7.46 -6.48
N PHE A 60 -1.66 -7.54 -5.17
CA PHE A 60 -0.47 -6.90 -4.60
C PHE A 60 0.83 -7.57 -5.08
N GLU A 61 0.96 -8.89 -4.91
CA GLU A 61 2.23 -9.60 -5.15
C GLU A 61 2.78 -9.44 -6.57
N PRO A 62 1.95 -9.47 -7.64
CA PRO A 62 2.45 -9.28 -9.01
C PRO A 62 3.02 -7.87 -9.27
N ASN A 63 2.54 -6.85 -8.54
CA ASN A 63 3.12 -5.50 -8.61
C ASN A 63 4.36 -5.38 -7.70
N TYR A 64 4.46 -6.19 -6.65
CA TYR A 64 5.57 -6.15 -5.68
C TYR A 64 6.82 -6.89 -6.21
N ASN A 65 6.60 -7.96 -6.96
CA ASN A 65 7.64 -8.76 -7.60
C ASN A 65 7.87 -8.35 -9.06
N GLU A 66 8.91 -7.58 -9.34
CA GLU A 66 9.26 -7.03 -10.65
C GLU A 66 10.13 -7.99 -11.50
N ASN A 67 9.59 -9.19 -11.80
CA ASN A 67 10.24 -10.34 -12.47
C ASN A 67 11.15 -10.09 -13.71
N ASP A 68 11.22 -8.89 -14.30
CA ASP A 68 12.06 -8.57 -15.47
C ASP A 68 13.48 -8.16 -15.07
N ALA A 69 14.12 -9.00 -14.27
CA ALA A 69 15.49 -8.82 -13.83
C ALA A 69 16.48 -9.53 -14.78
N MET A 70 17.27 -8.73 -15.50
CA MET A 70 18.37 -9.16 -16.39
C MET A 70 19.55 -9.69 -15.56
N SER A 71 20.44 -10.53 -16.11
CA SER A 71 21.62 -11.11 -15.41
C SER A 71 22.98 -10.69 -16.02
N PHE A 72 23.97 -10.38 -15.17
CA PHE A 72 25.44 -10.42 -15.39
C PHE A 72 26.19 -10.03 -14.07
N LEU A 73 27.45 -10.47 -13.90
CA LEU A 73 28.22 -10.43 -12.65
C LEU A 73 29.31 -9.33 -12.62
N GLY A 74 29.34 -8.54 -11.55
CA GLY A 74 30.51 -7.75 -11.13
C GLY A 74 30.19 -6.83 -9.95
N LYS A 75 31.07 -6.78 -8.94
CA LYS A 75 31.02 -5.84 -7.81
C LYS A 75 32.25 -4.93 -7.88
N THR A 76 32.09 -3.61 -7.79
CA THR A 76 33.19 -2.71 -7.45
C THR A 76 32.77 -1.88 -6.22
N LEU A 77 33.37 -0.71 -5.96
CA LEU A 77 33.10 0.15 -4.79
C LEU A 77 32.88 1.60 -5.24
N THR A 78 32.33 1.76 -6.44
CA THR A 78 32.38 3.00 -7.21
C THR A 78 30.99 3.53 -7.44
N GLU A 79 30.83 4.86 -7.44
CA GLU A 79 29.57 5.48 -7.85
C GLU A 79 29.16 4.96 -9.22
N ILE A 80 27.89 4.57 -9.34
CA ILE A 80 27.31 4.06 -10.58
C ILE A 80 26.26 5.01 -11.13
N TYR A 81 26.07 4.94 -12.44
CA TYR A 81 25.04 5.66 -13.19
C TYR A 81 23.91 4.69 -13.56
N PRO A 82 22.84 4.58 -12.73
CA PRO A 82 21.77 3.63 -12.92
C PRO A 82 20.91 3.99 -14.14
N ILE A 83 20.66 3.00 -14.99
CA ILE A 83 19.82 3.09 -16.19
C ILE A 83 18.46 2.44 -15.94
N ARG A 84 18.44 1.27 -15.27
CA ARG A 84 17.21 0.55 -14.94
C ARG A 84 17.32 -0.08 -13.56
N VAL A 85 16.27 0.05 -12.77
CA VAL A 85 16.18 -0.51 -11.41
C VAL A 85 14.93 -1.36 -11.31
N GLY A 86 15.10 -2.63 -10.96
CA GLY A 86 14.04 -3.60 -10.77
C GLY A 86 14.27 -4.44 -9.51
N GLN A 87 13.23 -5.03 -8.94
CA GLN A 87 13.38 -5.96 -7.82
C GLN A 87 12.62 -7.27 -8.05
N LYS A 88 13.22 -8.41 -7.73
CA LYS A 88 12.53 -9.71 -7.77
C LYS A 88 12.29 -10.22 -6.36
N MET A 89 11.04 -10.48 -6.03
CA MET A 89 10.63 -10.94 -4.69
C MET A 89 10.13 -12.38 -4.75
N ARG A 90 10.62 -13.21 -3.83
CA ARG A 90 10.11 -14.55 -3.56
C ARG A 90 9.48 -14.57 -2.18
N LEU A 91 8.20 -14.92 -2.12
CA LEU A 91 7.53 -15.13 -0.84
C LEU A 91 8.13 -16.36 -0.14
N VAL A 92 8.53 -16.20 1.12
CA VAL A 92 9.14 -17.28 1.92
C VAL A 92 8.29 -17.73 3.09
N SER A 93 7.49 -16.83 3.66
CA SER A 93 6.54 -17.20 4.71
C SER A 93 5.30 -16.32 4.69
N LYS A 94 4.18 -16.91 5.12
CA LYS A 94 2.94 -16.23 5.45
C LYS A 94 2.60 -16.59 6.89
N ASN A 95 2.26 -15.59 7.70
CA ASN A 95 1.76 -15.77 9.05
C ASN A 95 0.45 -15.01 9.20
N TYR A 96 -0.50 -15.62 9.90
CA TYR A 96 -1.82 -15.05 10.17
C TYR A 96 -2.07 -15.10 11.67
N GLU A 97 -2.02 -13.93 12.31
CA GLU A 97 -2.39 -13.78 13.71
C GLU A 97 -3.88 -13.45 13.77
N VAL A 98 -4.68 -14.37 14.33
CA VAL A 98 -6.14 -14.28 14.34
C VAL A 98 -6.63 -13.99 15.75
N ASN A 99 -7.56 -13.04 15.87
CA ASN A 99 -8.31 -12.75 17.08
C ASN A 99 -9.81 -12.72 16.78
N GLU A 100 -10.55 -13.72 17.24
CA GLU A 100 -12.00 -13.82 17.07
C GLU A 100 -12.72 -13.16 18.24
N VAL A 101 -13.63 -12.23 17.92
CA VAL A 101 -14.49 -11.53 18.88
C VAL A 101 -15.94 -11.65 18.40
N GLY A 102 -16.64 -12.67 18.89
CA GLY A 102 -18.03 -12.97 18.52
C GLY A 102 -18.19 -13.39 17.06
N ASP A 103 -18.82 -12.52 16.26
CA ASP A 103 -19.04 -12.72 14.82
C ASP A 103 -18.04 -11.96 13.94
N THR A 104 -16.99 -11.41 14.54
CA THR A 104 -15.90 -10.70 13.85
C THR A 104 -14.57 -11.38 14.12
N ALA A 105 -13.72 -11.50 13.10
CA ALA A 105 -12.33 -11.93 13.26
C ALA A 105 -11.39 -10.82 12.77
N TYR A 106 -10.49 -10.39 13.65
CA TYR A 106 -9.41 -9.47 13.34
C TYR A 106 -8.16 -10.28 13.02
N VAL A 107 -7.62 -10.10 11.83
CA VAL A 107 -6.52 -10.92 11.33
C VAL A 107 -5.37 -10.04 10.89
N LYS A 108 -4.20 -10.18 11.51
CA LYS A 108 -2.97 -9.54 11.05
C LYS A 108 -2.21 -10.51 10.16
N MET A 109 -2.11 -10.15 8.89
CA MET A 109 -1.40 -10.90 7.87
C MET A 109 0.02 -10.35 7.74
N ILE A 110 1.01 -11.22 7.94
CA ILE A 110 2.44 -10.91 7.78
C ILE A 110 3.01 -11.80 6.68
N LYS A 111 3.60 -11.21 5.65
CA LYS A 111 4.29 -11.92 4.58
C LYS A 111 5.76 -11.56 4.60
N THR A 112 6.63 -12.56 4.61
CA THR A 112 8.08 -12.35 4.49
C THR A 112 8.52 -12.70 3.08
N PHE A 113 9.33 -11.83 2.50
CA PHE A 113 9.90 -12.02 1.17
C PHE A 113 11.42 -12.02 1.26
N GLU A 114 12.03 -12.87 0.44
CA GLU A 114 13.43 -12.74 0.04
C GLU A 114 13.48 -12.05 -1.31
N GLY A 115 14.29 -11.02 -1.39
CA GLY A 115 14.38 -10.11 -2.52
C GLY A 115 15.78 -10.07 -3.13
N VAL A 116 15.84 -9.80 -4.43
CA VAL A 116 17.06 -9.33 -5.09
C VAL A 116 16.73 -8.03 -5.82
N LEU A 117 17.44 -6.97 -5.48
CA LEU A 117 17.41 -5.70 -6.21
C LEU A 117 18.41 -5.77 -7.36
N TYR A 118 17.94 -5.47 -8.56
CA TYR A 118 18.69 -5.49 -9.80
C TYR A 118 18.86 -4.06 -10.31
N ILE A 119 20.10 -3.65 -10.51
CA ILE A 119 20.44 -2.32 -11.01
C ILE A 119 21.29 -2.49 -12.26
N LYS A 120 20.72 -2.17 -13.43
CA LYS A 120 21.50 -2.02 -14.67
C LYS A 120 22.09 -0.61 -14.67
N ALA A 121 23.40 -0.50 -14.70
CA ALA A 121 24.12 0.77 -14.61
C ALA A 121 25.34 0.80 -15.54
N SER A 122 26.04 1.94 -15.56
CA SER A 122 27.43 2.03 -15.99
C SER A 122 28.28 2.68 -14.90
N TYR A 123 29.56 2.32 -14.85
CA TYR A 123 30.56 3.03 -14.02
C TYR A 123 31.08 4.31 -14.68
N THR A 124 30.77 4.51 -15.95
CA THR A 124 31.16 5.72 -16.69
C THR A 124 29.97 6.68 -16.73
N PRO A 125 30.17 7.98 -16.48
CA PRO A 125 29.12 8.96 -16.66
C PRO A 125 28.62 8.95 -18.11
N PRO A 126 27.30 9.11 -18.34
CA PRO A 126 26.78 9.22 -19.69
C PRO A 126 27.38 10.46 -20.39
N ASP A 127 28.06 10.26 -21.53
CA ASP A 127 28.54 11.33 -22.39
C ASP A 127 27.62 11.50 -23.62
N SER A 128 27.79 12.59 -24.38
CA SER A 128 26.94 12.90 -25.54
C SER A 128 27.18 12.02 -26.76
N PHE A 129 28.15 11.09 -26.73
CA PHE A 129 28.63 10.34 -27.90
C PHE A 129 28.56 8.82 -27.75
N THR A 130 28.49 8.30 -26.53
CA THR A 130 28.30 6.90 -26.23
C THR A 130 26.82 6.66 -25.98
N SER A 131 26.24 5.69 -26.70
CA SER A 131 24.91 5.23 -26.36
C SER A 131 24.93 4.69 -24.93
N ASN A 132 23.90 5.03 -24.14
CA ASN A 132 23.64 4.56 -22.76
C ASN A 132 23.48 3.03 -22.67
N ALA A 133 24.47 2.28 -23.13
CA ALA A 133 24.53 0.85 -23.08
C ALA A 133 25.10 0.48 -21.71
N GLY A 134 24.22 0.42 -20.70
CA GLY A 134 24.63 -0.04 -19.37
C GLY A 134 25.40 -1.34 -19.49
N ASP A 135 26.65 -1.29 -19.04
CA ASP A 135 27.66 -2.33 -19.14
C ASP A 135 27.65 -3.28 -17.92
N THR A 136 26.96 -2.86 -16.85
CA THR A 136 27.00 -3.51 -15.55
C THR A 136 25.60 -3.81 -15.05
N LEU A 137 25.46 -4.96 -14.41
CA LEU A 137 24.31 -5.29 -13.58
C LEU A 137 24.79 -5.58 -12.16
N ILE A 138 24.16 -4.93 -11.20
CA ILE A 138 24.40 -5.13 -9.77
C ILE A 138 23.19 -5.83 -9.17
N GLU A 139 23.48 -6.86 -8.37
CA GLU A 139 22.49 -7.66 -7.67
C GLU A 139 22.70 -7.53 -6.15
N LYS A 140 21.64 -7.12 -5.44
CA LYS A 140 21.67 -6.96 -3.98
C LYS A 140 20.57 -7.76 -3.34
N SER A 141 20.93 -8.82 -2.62
CA SER A 141 19.99 -9.64 -1.87
C SER A 141 19.51 -8.91 -0.62
N PHE A 142 18.23 -9.10 -0.27
CA PHE A 142 17.63 -8.53 0.94
C PHE A 142 16.42 -9.34 1.42
N SER A 143 15.96 -9.05 2.62
CA SER A 143 14.70 -9.57 3.16
C SER A 143 13.80 -8.43 3.58
N THR A 144 12.50 -8.59 3.37
CA THR A 144 11.49 -7.57 3.64
C THR A 144 10.22 -8.24 4.15
N THR A 145 9.54 -7.56 5.07
CA THR A 145 8.25 -8.00 5.62
C THR A 145 7.16 -7.05 5.17
N MET A 146 6.03 -7.59 4.75
CA MET A 146 4.79 -6.85 4.51
C MET A 146 3.78 -7.21 5.58
N THR A 147 3.11 -6.22 6.15
CA THR A 147 2.03 -6.38 7.12
C THR A 147 0.77 -5.71 6.59
N ARG A 148 -0.39 -6.34 6.82
CA ARG A 148 -1.72 -5.79 6.54
C ARG A 148 -2.72 -6.38 7.53
N ASN A 149 -3.67 -5.59 7.96
CA ASN A 149 -4.76 -6.04 8.83
C ASN A 149 -6.02 -6.33 8.00
N LEU A 150 -6.71 -7.41 8.31
CA LEU A 150 -7.93 -7.87 7.66
C LEU A 150 -9.03 -8.01 8.72
N ILE A 151 -10.26 -7.72 8.34
CA ILE A 151 -11.44 -7.89 9.18
C ILE A 151 -12.39 -8.81 8.43
N PHE A 152 -12.75 -9.92 9.06
CA PHE A 152 -13.74 -10.86 8.57
C PHE A 152 -14.99 -10.80 9.44
N ALA A 153 -16.15 -11.00 8.81
CA ALA A 153 -17.41 -11.15 9.53
C ALA A 153 -18.03 -12.51 9.24
N LYS A 154 -18.71 -13.06 10.23
CA LYS A 154 -19.45 -14.31 10.10
C LYS A 154 -20.70 -14.06 9.25
N LYS A 155 -20.82 -14.79 8.15
CA LYS A 155 -21.93 -14.73 7.19
C LYS A 155 -23.05 -15.71 7.57
N GLN A 156 -22.68 -16.89 8.02
CA GLN A 156 -23.59 -17.98 8.37
C GLN A 156 -22.88 -18.97 9.30
N ILE A 157 -23.65 -19.87 9.89
CA ILE A 157 -23.16 -20.99 10.67
C ILE A 157 -23.45 -22.27 9.88
N GLY A 158 -22.41 -23.05 9.59
CA GLY A 158 -22.51 -24.33 8.90
C GLY A 158 -21.25 -25.17 9.08
N ASP A 159 -21.31 -26.42 8.60
CA ASP A 159 -20.25 -27.42 8.81
C ASP A 159 -18.98 -27.16 8.00
N ILE A 160 -19.02 -26.23 7.05
CA ILE A 160 -17.88 -25.85 6.21
C ILE A 160 -17.40 -24.46 6.66
N PRO A 161 -16.33 -24.36 7.48
CA PRO A 161 -15.86 -23.10 8.03
C PRO A 161 -15.55 -22.03 6.98
N LEU A 162 -15.08 -22.43 5.80
CA LEU A 162 -14.78 -21.53 4.68
C LEU A 162 -16.01 -20.74 4.21
N ASN A 163 -17.21 -21.32 4.31
CA ASN A 163 -18.44 -20.68 3.90
C ASN A 163 -19.05 -19.79 5.00
N ASN A 164 -18.53 -19.88 6.23
CA ASN A 164 -19.06 -19.17 7.39
C ASN A 164 -18.50 -17.74 7.49
N TRP A 165 -17.38 -17.45 6.85
CA TRP A 165 -16.69 -16.18 6.96
C TRP A 165 -16.54 -15.48 5.61
N HIS A 166 -16.51 -14.15 5.63
CA HIS A 166 -16.19 -13.34 4.46
C HIS A 166 -15.41 -12.09 4.86
N LEU A 167 -14.57 -11.58 3.96
CA LEU A 167 -13.73 -10.41 4.18
C LEU A 167 -14.57 -9.13 4.03
N VAL A 168 -14.68 -8.33 5.10
CA VAL A 168 -15.46 -7.09 5.10
C VAL A 168 -14.61 -5.84 4.92
N ALA A 169 -13.39 -5.85 5.45
CA ALA A 169 -12.46 -4.73 5.36
C ALA A 169 -11.01 -5.20 5.36
N ALA A 170 -10.15 -4.40 4.76
CA ALA A 170 -8.71 -4.63 4.80
C ALA A 170 -7.98 -3.28 4.91
N SER A 171 -6.94 -3.21 5.74
CA SER A 171 -6.04 -2.07 5.82
C SER A 171 -5.26 -1.91 4.52
N LEU A 172 -4.37 -0.94 4.40
CA LEU A 172 -3.39 -0.93 3.32
C LEU A 172 -2.16 -1.78 3.70
N PRO A 173 -1.51 -2.47 2.76
CA PRO A 173 -0.26 -3.17 3.01
C PRO A 173 0.90 -2.18 3.20
N ALA A 174 1.68 -2.42 4.24
CA ALA A 174 2.92 -1.71 4.54
C ALA A 174 4.06 -2.72 4.60
N GLY A 175 5.19 -2.42 3.99
CA GLY A 175 6.37 -3.27 4.07
C GLY A 175 7.66 -2.50 3.94
N GLY A 176 8.76 -3.24 3.90
CA GLY A 176 10.09 -2.67 3.85
C GLY A 176 11.10 -3.50 4.63
N THR A 177 12.34 -3.08 4.54
CA THR A 177 13.43 -3.59 5.37
C THR A 177 13.32 -3.04 6.80
N LEU A 178 14.03 -3.68 7.73
CA LEU A 178 14.00 -3.35 9.16
C LEU A 178 14.75 -2.04 9.53
N THR A 179 15.27 -1.32 8.53
CA THR A 179 16.02 -0.07 8.72
C THR A 179 15.09 1.13 8.75
N ASP A 180 15.36 2.09 9.63
CA ASP A 180 14.57 3.32 9.76
C ASP A 180 15.25 4.56 9.16
N ASN A 181 16.29 4.34 8.34
CA ASN A 181 16.98 5.40 7.59
C ASN A 181 16.11 6.05 6.51
N ILE A 182 15.00 5.41 6.15
CA ILE A 182 13.96 5.95 5.27
C ILE A 182 12.59 5.52 5.76
N ASN A 183 11.62 6.42 5.70
CA ASN A 183 10.23 6.12 6.03
C ASN A 183 9.25 6.87 5.13
N ILE A 184 8.20 6.19 4.68
CA ILE A 184 7.05 6.87 4.06
C ILE A 184 6.14 7.32 5.20
N THR A 185 5.86 8.62 5.29
CA THR A 185 5.10 9.19 6.41
C THR A 185 3.69 9.62 6.00
N LYS A 186 3.51 9.96 4.72
CA LYS A 186 2.22 10.35 4.18
C LYS A 186 2.14 10.04 2.70
N LEU A 187 0.94 9.67 2.26
CA LEU A 187 0.59 9.43 0.88
C LEU A 187 -0.71 10.17 0.59
N THR A 188 -0.70 11.01 -0.44
CA THR A 188 -1.88 11.71 -0.93
C THR A 188 -2.13 11.29 -2.37
N VAL A 189 -3.33 10.77 -2.65
CA VAL A 189 -3.78 10.51 -4.02
C VAL A 189 -4.85 11.53 -4.37
N THR A 190 -4.66 12.28 -5.43
CA THR A 190 -5.65 13.22 -5.98
C THR A 190 -6.21 12.64 -7.27
N TYR A 191 -7.53 12.46 -7.32
CA TYR A 191 -8.27 11.97 -8.48
C TYR A 191 -8.66 13.10 -9.42
N SER A 192 -9.12 12.75 -10.63
CA SER A 192 -9.46 13.75 -11.67
C SER A 192 -10.58 14.70 -11.26
N ASN A 193 -11.48 14.22 -10.40
CA ASN A 193 -12.61 14.99 -9.87
C ASN A 193 -12.19 15.97 -8.75
N GLY A 194 -10.92 15.96 -8.34
CA GLY A 194 -10.39 16.78 -7.24
C GLY A 194 -10.48 16.12 -5.87
N ASP A 195 -11.11 14.95 -5.74
CA ASP A 195 -11.16 14.21 -4.49
C ASP A 195 -9.76 13.74 -4.08
N GLN A 196 -9.53 13.68 -2.77
CA GLN A 196 -8.25 13.27 -2.22
C GLN A 196 -8.39 12.11 -1.25
N LEU A 197 -7.51 11.12 -1.42
CA LEU A 197 -7.26 10.06 -0.46
C LEU A 197 -5.96 10.37 0.27
N VAL A 198 -6.03 10.64 1.57
CA VAL A 198 -4.87 10.95 2.41
C VAL A 198 -4.64 9.82 3.41
N ILE A 199 -3.45 9.23 3.37
CA ILE A 199 -3.03 8.10 4.19
C ILE A 199 -1.77 8.51 4.97
N THR A 200 -1.80 8.37 6.28
CA THR A 200 -0.64 8.60 7.17
C THR A 200 -0.17 7.33 7.86
N ASN A 201 -1.06 6.34 8.01
CA ASN A 201 -0.74 5.02 8.52
C ASN A 201 -1.46 3.94 7.70
N PRO A 202 -0.74 3.17 6.86
CA PRO A 202 -1.36 2.17 6.00
C PRO A 202 -2.05 1.04 6.79
N THR A 203 -1.48 0.57 7.91
CA THR A 203 -2.03 -0.57 8.66
C THR A 203 -3.26 -0.22 9.49
N GLU A 204 -3.51 1.08 9.71
CA GLU A 204 -4.72 1.61 10.34
C GLU A 204 -5.73 2.19 9.33
N PHE A 205 -5.37 2.22 8.04
CA PHE A 205 -6.23 2.76 6.99
C PHE A 205 -7.07 1.66 6.34
N TYR A 206 -8.29 1.45 6.83
CA TYR A 206 -9.18 0.40 6.33
C TYR A 206 -10.03 0.84 5.14
N LEU A 207 -10.13 -0.06 4.17
CA LEU A 207 -11.02 0.02 3.01
C LEU A 207 -12.06 -1.11 3.05
N THR A 208 -13.32 -0.77 2.80
CA THR A 208 -14.46 -1.69 2.77
C THR A 208 -14.98 -1.94 1.37
N ARG A 209 -15.87 -2.93 1.25
CA ARG A 209 -16.50 -3.36 -0.01
C ARG A 209 -18.00 -3.16 -0.06
N GLU A 210 -18.67 -3.37 1.07
CA GLU A 210 -20.13 -3.52 1.11
C GLU A 210 -20.82 -2.39 1.87
N PHE A 211 -20.11 -1.76 2.82
CA PHE A 211 -20.68 -0.72 3.68
C PHE A 211 -20.28 0.68 3.22
N PRO A 212 -21.19 1.47 2.60
CA PRO A 212 -20.91 2.81 2.08
C PRO A 212 -20.67 3.86 3.18
N ILE A 213 -20.97 3.51 4.44
CA ILE A 213 -20.71 4.36 5.61
C ILE A 213 -19.20 4.43 5.89
N TRP A 214 -18.42 3.44 5.43
CA TRP A 214 -16.97 3.39 5.60
C TRP A 214 -16.26 3.71 4.29
N ARG A 215 -14.96 3.98 4.37
CA ARG A 215 -14.13 4.28 3.20
C ARG A 215 -14.10 3.06 2.28
N GLN A 216 -14.58 3.22 1.05
CA GLN A 216 -14.57 2.14 0.07
C GLN A 216 -13.27 2.12 -0.72
N ILE A 217 -12.94 0.95 -1.28
CA ILE A 217 -11.83 0.85 -2.24
C ILE A 217 -12.06 1.87 -3.37
N PRO A 218 -11.07 2.74 -3.65
CA PRO A 218 -11.22 3.75 -4.70
C PRO A 218 -11.59 3.13 -6.04
N VAL A 219 -12.58 3.73 -6.69
CA VAL A 219 -13.04 3.35 -8.01
C VAL A 219 -12.64 4.46 -8.97
N VAL A 220 -11.90 4.09 -10.01
CA VAL A 220 -11.36 5.00 -11.01
C VAL A 220 -11.79 4.56 -12.41
N ALA A 221 -11.93 5.52 -13.31
CA ALA A 221 -12.21 5.27 -14.71
C ALA A 221 -10.98 4.70 -15.42
N ARG A 222 -11.18 4.20 -16.65
CA ARG A 222 -10.10 3.73 -17.51
C ARG A 222 -9.26 4.90 -18.00
N ASN A 223 -7.93 4.72 -18.02
CA ASN A 223 -6.97 5.75 -18.46
C ASN A 223 -7.12 7.08 -17.71
N GLU A 224 -7.69 7.04 -16.53
CA GLU A 224 -7.87 8.19 -15.65
C GLU A 224 -6.50 8.64 -15.15
N GLU A 225 -6.23 9.94 -15.18
CA GLU A 225 -5.00 10.50 -14.62
C GLU A 225 -5.16 10.68 -13.11
N VAL A 226 -4.24 10.09 -12.35
CA VAL A 226 -4.17 10.25 -10.90
C VAL A 226 -2.84 10.89 -10.53
N VAL A 227 -2.86 11.80 -9.56
CA VAL A 227 -1.67 12.43 -9.00
C VAL A 227 -1.38 11.82 -7.65
N VAL A 228 -0.18 11.30 -7.45
CA VAL A 228 0.26 10.76 -6.17
C VAL A 228 1.38 11.61 -5.63
N GLU A 229 1.25 11.99 -4.37
CA GLU A 229 2.29 12.65 -3.58
C GLU A 229 2.68 11.75 -2.42
N VAL A 230 3.99 11.62 -2.20
CA VAL A 230 4.57 10.79 -1.17
C VAL A 230 5.48 11.67 -0.32
N ALA A 231 5.17 11.77 0.97
CA ALA A 231 6.08 12.35 1.95
C ALA A 231 6.98 11.25 2.49
N VAL A 232 8.28 11.49 2.46
CA VAL A 232 9.33 10.58 2.90
C VAL A 232 10.22 11.31 3.88
N THR A 233 10.52 10.69 5.02
CA THR A 233 11.59 11.13 5.91
C THR A 233 12.81 10.24 5.64
N SER A 234 13.96 10.86 5.37
CA SER A 234 15.20 10.16 5.02
C SER A 234 16.37 10.68 5.84
N ALA A 235 17.28 9.81 6.25
CA ALA A 235 18.50 10.18 6.97
C ALA A 235 19.52 10.91 6.07
N TYR A 236 19.31 10.89 4.75
CA TYR A 236 20.26 11.37 3.76
C TYR A 236 19.76 12.66 3.09
N ALA A 237 20.66 13.61 2.85
CA ALA A 237 20.34 14.88 2.23
C ALA A 237 19.94 14.73 0.75
N ASP A 238 20.58 13.79 0.04
CA ASP A 238 20.40 13.59 -1.38
C ASP A 238 19.01 13.05 -1.74
N SER A 239 18.57 13.28 -2.98
CA SER A 239 17.28 12.76 -3.44
C SER A 239 17.23 11.23 -3.46
N ASP A 240 16.25 10.67 -2.74
CA ASP A 240 15.90 9.26 -2.71
C ASP A 240 15.30 8.78 -4.04
N PHE A 241 15.37 7.47 -4.27
CA PHE A 241 14.76 6.81 -5.41
C PHE A 241 13.36 6.31 -5.05
N VAL A 242 12.37 7.13 -5.33
CA VAL A 242 10.95 6.81 -5.09
C VAL A 242 10.26 6.41 -6.39
N THR A 243 9.54 5.31 -6.38
CA THR A 243 8.87 4.75 -7.57
C THR A 243 7.47 4.26 -7.25
N VAL A 244 6.60 4.27 -8.26
CA VAL A 244 5.31 3.58 -8.23
C VAL A 244 5.32 2.48 -9.29
N THR A 245 4.92 1.28 -8.88
CA THR A 245 4.69 0.14 -9.76
C THR A 245 3.20 -0.19 -9.73
N TYR A 246 2.52 -0.20 -10.89
CA TYR A 246 1.07 -0.34 -10.97
C TYR A 246 0.63 -1.06 -12.25
N GLY A 247 -0.68 -1.35 -12.35
CA GLY A 247 -1.28 -1.91 -13.56
C GLY A 247 -1.23 -3.43 -13.67
N ALA A 248 -0.48 -4.15 -12.82
CA ALA A 248 -0.57 -5.60 -12.82
C ALA A 248 -1.87 -6.08 -12.16
N ASN A 249 -2.65 -6.91 -12.86
CA ASN A 249 -3.76 -7.63 -12.26
C ASN A 249 -3.25 -8.88 -11.50
N LYS A 250 -4.15 -9.73 -10.98
CA LYS A 250 -3.78 -10.98 -10.28
C LYS A 250 -2.92 -11.96 -11.12
N PHE A 251 -2.90 -11.81 -12.45
CA PHE A 251 -2.09 -12.61 -13.36
C PHE A 251 -0.73 -11.96 -13.71
N GLY A 252 -0.46 -10.76 -13.21
CA GLY A 252 0.84 -10.09 -13.36
C GLY A 252 1.11 -9.42 -14.71
N GLN A 253 0.08 -9.20 -15.53
CA GLN A 253 0.24 -8.62 -16.88
C GLN A 253 0.13 -7.09 -16.86
N HIS A 254 0.76 -6.42 -17.84
CA HIS A 254 0.63 -4.97 -18.11
C HIS A 254 1.11 -4.03 -16.99
N ARG A 255 2.09 -4.49 -16.20
CA ARG A 255 2.73 -3.68 -15.17
C ARG A 255 3.51 -2.52 -15.79
N ASP A 256 3.39 -1.35 -15.18
CA ASP A 256 4.20 -0.17 -15.48
C ASP A 256 4.91 0.30 -14.20
N LYS A 257 6.08 0.93 -14.37
CA LYS A 257 6.88 1.47 -13.26
C LYS A 257 7.32 2.89 -13.59
N ARG A 258 7.07 3.82 -12.68
CA ARG A 258 7.37 5.24 -12.86
C ARG A 258 8.13 5.79 -11.66
N LYS A 259 9.17 6.58 -11.92
CA LYS A 259 9.93 7.31 -10.90
C LYS A 259 9.20 8.62 -10.56
N PHE A 260 9.14 8.94 -9.27
CA PHE A 260 8.64 10.22 -8.78
C PHE A 260 9.67 11.33 -8.96
N GLU A 261 9.19 12.56 -9.02
CA GLU A 261 10.00 13.77 -9.04
C GLU A 261 10.01 14.40 -7.65
N LEU A 262 11.18 14.83 -7.18
CA LEU A 262 11.32 15.53 -5.91
C LEU A 262 10.78 16.96 -6.06
N ILE A 263 9.82 17.33 -5.23
CA ILE A 263 9.20 18.66 -5.21
C ILE A 263 9.77 19.54 -4.10
N SER A 264 10.04 18.97 -2.93
CA SER A 264 10.66 19.69 -1.82
C SER A 264 11.52 18.77 -0.95
N SER A 265 12.54 19.34 -0.33
CA SER A 265 13.40 18.69 0.66
C SER A 265 13.73 19.73 1.74
N VAL A 266 13.39 19.44 2.98
CA VAL A 266 13.62 20.32 4.13
C VAL A 266 14.30 19.52 5.23
N GLN A 267 15.41 20.02 5.75
CA GLN A 267 16.08 19.39 6.88
C GLN A 267 15.25 19.58 8.16
N ASN A 268 15.01 18.49 8.89
CA ASN A 268 14.28 18.46 10.14
C ASN A 268 15.10 17.65 11.17
N GLY A 269 15.91 18.35 11.95
CA GLY A 269 16.88 17.74 12.86
C GLY A 269 17.94 16.93 12.11
N SER A 270 18.07 15.65 12.46
CA SER A 270 19.01 14.71 11.82
C SER A 270 18.46 14.08 10.53
N PHE A 271 17.21 14.36 10.16
CA PHE A 271 16.55 13.80 9.00
C PHE A 271 16.18 14.90 7.99
N TYR A 272 15.74 14.46 6.81
CA TYR A 272 15.25 15.31 5.73
C TYR A 272 13.83 14.86 5.38
N ASP A 273 12.88 15.78 5.51
CA ASP A 273 11.51 15.59 5.07
C ASP A 273 11.41 16.00 3.59
N LYS A 274 11.02 15.04 2.75
CA LYS A 274 10.98 15.18 1.31
C LYS A 274 9.60 14.89 0.77
N ILE A 275 9.17 15.65 -0.23
CA ILE A 275 7.92 15.43 -0.93
C ILE A 275 8.22 15.07 -2.38
N TYR A 276 7.70 13.91 -2.78
CA TYR A 276 7.80 13.36 -4.13
C TYR A 276 6.44 13.37 -4.80
N GLN A 277 6.36 13.73 -6.08
CA GLN A 277 5.11 13.72 -6.84
C GLN A 277 5.24 12.92 -8.15
N LYS A 278 4.19 12.20 -8.51
CA LYS A 278 4.06 11.59 -9.84
C LYS A 278 2.63 11.56 -10.31
N LYS A 279 2.45 11.80 -11.60
CA LYS A 279 1.20 11.55 -12.32
C LYS A 279 1.30 10.24 -13.11
N PHE A 280 0.24 9.44 -13.08
CA PHE A 280 0.14 8.26 -13.93
C PHE A 280 -1.31 8.00 -14.36
N LYS A 281 -1.46 7.17 -15.40
CA LYS A 281 -2.77 6.79 -15.93
C LYS A 281 -3.15 5.39 -15.47
N THR A 282 -4.39 5.22 -15.02
CA THR A 282 -4.94 3.92 -14.63
C THR A 282 -5.04 2.98 -15.84
N HIS A 283 -5.18 1.69 -15.59
CA HIS A 283 -5.20 0.69 -16.65
C HIS A 283 -6.42 0.89 -17.58
N GLN A 284 -6.24 0.60 -18.87
CA GLN A 284 -7.34 0.53 -19.84
C GLN A 284 -8.38 -0.59 -19.60
N PHE A 285 -8.06 -1.64 -18.83
CA PHE A 285 -8.95 -2.78 -18.61
C PHE A 285 -9.59 -2.71 -17.23
N PRO A 286 -10.88 -3.06 -17.08
CA PRO A 286 -11.51 -3.18 -15.77
C PRO A 286 -10.87 -4.28 -14.93
N GLY A 287 -10.84 -4.08 -13.63
CA GLY A 287 -10.32 -5.06 -12.69
C GLY A 287 -9.81 -4.46 -11.39
N TYR A 288 -9.22 -5.33 -10.57
CA TYR A 288 -8.59 -4.99 -9.30
C TYR A 288 -7.08 -4.88 -9.47
N TYR A 289 -6.53 -3.78 -8.97
CA TYR A 289 -5.13 -3.44 -9.16
C TYR A 289 -4.53 -2.90 -7.86
N HIS A 290 -3.20 -2.91 -7.79
CA HIS A 290 -2.44 -2.22 -6.75
C HIS A 290 -1.49 -1.21 -7.37
N ALA A 291 -1.41 -0.04 -6.76
CA ALA A 291 -0.27 0.86 -6.91
C ALA A 291 0.67 0.62 -5.73
N ILE A 292 1.91 0.28 -6.02
CA ILE A 292 2.93 -0.03 -5.00
C ILE A 292 3.99 1.05 -5.06
N ILE A 293 4.09 1.81 -3.99
CA ILE A 293 5.07 2.86 -3.83
C ILE A 293 6.26 2.25 -3.09
N ASN A 294 7.45 2.32 -3.70
CA ASN A 294 8.70 1.95 -3.05
C ASN A 294 9.58 3.20 -2.90
N ALA A 295 10.17 3.37 -1.73
CA ALA A 295 11.16 4.40 -1.44
C ALA A 295 12.48 3.73 -1.04
N PHE A 296 13.56 4.08 -1.75
CA PHE A 296 14.93 3.63 -1.47
C PHE A 296 15.83 4.86 -1.28
N PRO A 297 16.72 4.89 -0.27
CA PRO A 297 17.75 5.91 -0.17
C PRO A 297 18.63 5.95 -1.42
N ARG A 298 19.22 7.11 -1.74
CA ARG A 298 20.12 7.26 -2.89
C ARG A 298 21.20 6.18 -2.93
N GLN A 299 21.92 5.99 -1.84
CA GLN A 299 23.03 5.03 -1.77
C GLN A 299 22.63 3.59 -2.15
N VAL A 300 21.39 3.18 -1.87
CA VAL A 300 20.92 1.83 -2.26
C VAL A 300 20.96 1.63 -3.77
N ILE A 301 20.79 2.69 -4.54
CA ILE A 301 20.71 2.66 -6.00
C ILE A 301 22.02 3.09 -6.68
N PHE A 302 22.77 4.00 -6.08
CA PHE A 302 23.93 4.66 -6.71
C PHE A 302 25.29 4.15 -6.21
N ASP A 303 25.30 3.38 -5.12
CA ASP A 303 26.46 2.65 -4.62
C ASP A 303 26.19 1.16 -4.86
N ASP A 304 27.15 0.39 -5.32
CA ASP A 304 27.01 -1.03 -5.68
C ASP A 304 27.18 -2.00 -4.49
N ALA A 305 27.72 -1.52 -3.36
CA ALA A 305 27.94 -2.27 -2.13
C ALA A 305 26.92 -1.96 -1.03
N ALA A 306 26.27 -0.79 -1.05
CA ALA A 306 25.31 -0.38 -0.02
C ALA A 306 24.20 -1.44 0.17
N PRO A 307 23.87 -1.85 1.41
CA PRO A 307 22.79 -2.80 1.66
C PRO A 307 21.45 -2.23 1.21
N VAL A 308 20.50 -3.10 0.84
CA VAL A 308 19.18 -2.64 0.44
C VAL A 308 18.42 -2.15 1.67
N GLU A 309 17.99 -0.90 1.59
CA GLU A 309 17.07 -0.26 2.53
C GLU A 309 15.84 0.18 1.74
N SER A 310 14.65 -0.19 2.19
CA SER A 310 13.42 0.19 1.50
C SER A 310 12.22 0.29 2.43
N LYS A 311 11.28 1.15 2.06
CA LYS A 311 9.91 1.15 2.60
C LYS A 311 8.92 1.14 1.45
N THR A 312 7.83 0.41 1.67
CA THR A 312 6.83 0.13 0.64
C THR A 312 5.43 0.30 1.19
N TRP A 313 4.60 1.09 0.52
CA TRP A 313 3.16 1.14 0.77
C TRP A 313 2.41 0.69 -0.48
N GLY A 314 1.32 -0.07 -0.32
CA GLY A 314 0.44 -0.45 -1.43
C GLY A 314 -0.95 0.16 -1.29
N ILE A 315 -1.55 0.52 -2.42
CA ILE A 315 -2.91 1.08 -2.49
C ILE A 315 -3.73 0.23 -3.46
N PRO A 316 -4.80 -0.45 -3.01
CA PRO A 316 -5.73 -1.10 -3.91
C PRO A 316 -6.61 -0.05 -4.61
N TYR A 317 -6.94 -0.31 -5.86
CA TYR A 317 -7.95 0.45 -6.60
C TYR A 317 -8.68 -0.45 -7.59
N ILE A 318 -9.89 -0.02 -7.99
CA ILE A 318 -10.74 -0.71 -8.96
C ILE A 318 -10.83 0.15 -10.20
N VAL A 319 -10.48 -0.41 -11.35
CA VAL A 319 -10.81 0.18 -12.64
C VAL A 319 -12.17 -0.34 -13.08
N ARG A 320 -13.13 0.53 -13.36
CA ARG A 320 -14.44 0.13 -13.89
C ARG A 320 -14.53 0.32 -15.41
N ALA A 321 -15.45 -0.42 -16.03
CA ALA A 321 -15.95 -0.04 -17.34
C ALA A 321 -16.80 1.22 -17.18
N ASN A 322 -16.61 2.21 -18.06
CA ASN A 322 -17.54 3.33 -18.16
C ASN A 322 -18.94 2.83 -18.51
#